data_AF-A0A363TU35-F1
#
_entry.id   AF-A0A363TU35-F1
#
_cell.length_a   1.000
_cell.length_b   1.000
_cell.length_c   1.000
_cell.angle_alpha   90.00
_cell.angle_beta   90.00
_cell.angle_gamma   90.00
#
_symmetry.space_group_name_H-M   'P 1'
#
loop_
_entity.id
_entity.type
_entity.pdbx_description
1 polymer ?
#
loop_
_entity_poly.entity_id
_entity_poly.type
_entity_poly.pdbx_seq_one_letter_code
_entity_poly.pdbx_strand_id
1 'polypeptide(L)'
;PLSTPDEAPFGGSARLGAPVPDAPLRGEDGKRFLVERLPGAFTVLTVKNGARPQPVPGARMIVIGEDVHDDAGLFRERFDATPGASYVLRPDQHLTARFRSFSPARIGAAIRRAAGC
;
A
#
# COMPACT_ATOMS: atom_id res chain seq x y z
N PRO A 1 1.50 5.62 19.29
CA PRO A 1 1.92 5.32 17.89
C PRO A 1 0.70 5.02 16.99
N LEU A 2 0.54 5.76 15.88
CA LEU A 2 -0.59 5.63 14.95
C LEU A 2 -0.43 4.53 13.89
N SER A 3 0.70 3.83 13.89
CA SER A 3 0.97 2.68 13.00
C SER A 3 0.57 1.36 13.65
N THR A 4 0.12 0.42 12.84
CA THR A 4 -0.11 -0.99 13.23
C THR A 4 1.22 -1.73 13.14
N PRO A 5 1.68 -2.42 14.21
CA PRO A 5 2.91 -3.22 14.17
C PRO A 5 2.87 -4.33 13.12
N ASP A 6 4.05 -4.70 12.63
CA ASP A 6 4.18 -5.82 11.70
C ASP A 6 3.89 -7.16 12.39
N GLU A 7 3.11 -8.02 11.74
CA GLU A 7 2.88 -9.41 12.15
C GLU A 7 3.89 -10.38 11.51
N ALA A 8 4.67 -9.92 10.53
CA ALA A 8 5.61 -10.71 9.75
C ALA A 8 6.85 -9.86 9.40
N PRO A 9 8.03 -10.46 9.16
CA PRO A 9 9.19 -9.69 8.74
C PRO A 9 8.93 -9.02 7.40
N PHE A 10 9.42 -7.78 7.25
CA PHE A 10 9.46 -7.03 6.00
C PHE A 10 10.86 -6.46 5.80
N GLY A 11 11.44 -6.74 4.63
CA GLY A 11 12.64 -6.09 4.14
C GLY A 11 12.37 -4.74 3.47
N GLY A 12 13.35 -4.30 2.67
CA GLY A 12 13.25 -3.07 1.90
C GLY A 12 13.39 -1.80 2.73
N SER A 13 13.09 -0.66 2.09
CA SER A 13 13.22 0.67 2.68
C SER A 13 11.90 1.23 3.23
N ALA A 14 10.76 0.64 2.87
CA ALA A 14 9.46 1.03 3.39
C ALA A 14 9.40 0.73 4.90
N ARG A 15 9.14 1.74 5.72
CA ARG A 15 9.09 1.61 7.19
C ARG A 15 7.76 2.10 7.73
N LEU A 16 7.22 1.38 8.71
CA LEU A 16 6.01 1.81 9.42
C LEU A 16 6.23 3.18 10.08
N GLY A 17 5.27 4.08 9.88
CA GLY A 17 5.31 5.46 10.36
C GLY A 17 6.24 6.38 9.59
N ALA A 18 6.93 5.91 8.56
CA ALA A 18 7.76 6.75 7.69
C ALA A 18 6.99 7.16 6.42
N PRO A 19 7.41 8.23 5.73
CA PRO A 19 6.96 8.53 4.38
C PRO A 19 7.16 7.33 3.45
N VAL A 20 6.21 7.10 2.55
CA VAL A 20 6.31 6.04 1.54
C VAL A 20 7.57 6.27 0.68
N PRO A 21 8.42 5.25 0.49
CA PRO A 21 9.46 5.32 -0.52
C PRO A 21 8.81 5.36 -1.89
N ASP A 22 9.17 6.37 -2.67
CA ASP A 22 8.58 6.53 -3.99
C ASP A 22 8.95 5.36 -4.92
N ALA A 23 8.19 5.12 -5.98
CA ALA A 23 8.49 4.11 -6.98
C ALA A 23 7.83 4.46 -8.32
N PRO A 24 8.54 4.39 -9.46
CA PRO A 24 7.93 4.59 -10.76
C PRO A 24 7.00 3.42 -11.09
N LEU A 25 5.73 3.74 -11.34
CA LEU A 25 4.69 2.79 -11.69
C LEU A 25 4.06 3.20 -13.02
N ARG A 26 3.72 2.21 -13.86
CA ARG A 26 3.00 2.42 -15.12
C ARG A 26 1.52 2.15 -14.89
N GLY A 27 0.69 3.19 -15.02
CA GLY A 27 -0.77 3.07 -15.09
C GLY A 27 -1.29 3.28 -16.52
N GLU A 28 -2.60 3.33 -16.69
CA GLU A 28 -3.25 3.70 -17.96
C GLU A 28 -2.86 5.11 -18.43
N ASP A 29 -2.57 5.99 -17.47
CA ASP A 29 -2.14 7.37 -17.67
C ASP A 29 -0.64 7.52 -17.98
N GLY A 30 0.07 6.39 -18.15
CA GLY A 30 1.49 6.32 -18.43
C GLY A 30 2.36 6.09 -17.18
N LYS A 31 3.67 6.33 -17.32
CA LYS A 31 4.62 6.21 -16.21
C LYS A 31 4.53 7.46 -15.33
N ARG A 32 4.28 7.27 -14.04
CA ARG A 32 4.45 8.32 -13.01
C ARG A 32 5.00 7.71 -11.75
N PHE A 33 5.35 8.53 -10.78
CA PHE A 33 5.75 8.06 -9.47
C PHE A 33 4.56 7.61 -8.62
N LEU A 34 4.83 6.86 -7.55
CA LEU A 34 3.80 6.34 -6.64
C LEU A 34 3.19 7.49 -5.86
N VAL A 35 4.01 8.40 -5.34
CA VAL A 35 3.55 9.54 -4.53
C VAL A 35 2.59 10.45 -5.29
N GLU A 36 2.78 10.62 -6.60
CA GLU A 36 1.88 11.38 -7.48
C GLU A 36 0.48 10.73 -7.60
N ARG A 37 0.38 9.42 -7.31
CA ARG A 37 -0.87 8.66 -7.37
C ARG A 37 -1.61 8.59 -6.03
N LEU A 38 -1.11 9.23 -4.98
CA LEU A 38 -1.69 9.23 -3.64
C LEU A 38 -2.37 10.58 -3.32
N PRO A 39 -3.59 10.85 -3.83
CA PRO A 39 -4.29 12.08 -3.55
C PRO A 39 -4.97 12.01 -2.17
N GLY A 40 -4.45 12.76 -1.19
CA GLY A 40 -5.18 13.31 -0.03
C GLY A 40 -6.12 12.41 0.78
N ALA A 41 -6.04 11.10 0.61
CA ALA A 41 -6.97 10.11 1.16
C ALA A 41 -6.20 8.87 1.58
N PHE A 42 -6.80 8.09 2.49
CA PHE A 42 -6.27 6.77 2.80
C PHE A 42 -6.22 5.93 1.54
N THR A 43 -5.10 5.25 1.34
CA THR A 43 -4.87 4.41 0.17
C THR A 43 -4.41 3.03 0.61
N VAL A 44 -4.97 1.99 0.00
CA VAL A 44 -4.55 0.60 0.16
C VAL A 44 -3.89 0.17 -1.13
N LEU A 45 -2.58 -0.10 -1.08
CA LEU A 45 -1.86 -0.75 -2.17
C LEU A 45 -1.89 -2.26 -1.94
N THR A 46 -2.32 -3.03 -2.91
CA THR A 46 -2.28 -4.51 -2.83
C THR A 46 -1.61 -5.09 -4.04
N VAL A 47 -0.70 -6.05 -3.85
CA VAL A 47 -0.11 -6.81 -4.95
C VAL A 47 -1.09 -7.89 -5.39
N LYS A 48 -1.37 -7.95 -6.70
CA LYS A 48 -2.27 -8.94 -7.30
C LYS A 48 -1.90 -10.37 -6.88
N ASN A 49 -2.90 -11.14 -6.46
CA ASN A 49 -2.76 -12.54 -6.08
C ASN A 49 -4.06 -13.30 -6.39
N GLY A 50 -4.34 -13.48 -7.68
CA GLY A 50 -5.60 -14.04 -8.16
C GLY A 50 -6.66 -12.97 -8.40
N ALA A 51 -7.85 -13.17 -7.83
CA ALA A 51 -8.99 -12.28 -8.03
C ALA A 51 -8.75 -10.89 -7.40
N ARG A 52 -9.39 -9.87 -7.99
CA ARG A 52 -9.32 -8.50 -7.49
C ARG A 52 -9.86 -8.44 -6.05
N PRO A 53 -9.14 -7.84 -5.08
CA PRO A 53 -9.64 -7.69 -3.73
C PRO A 53 -10.91 -6.84 -3.68
N GLN A 54 -11.79 -7.13 -2.73
CA GLN A 54 -12.98 -6.32 -2.49
C GLN A 54 -12.62 -4.88 -2.05
N PRO A 55 -13.44 -3.88 -2.40
CA PRO A 55 -13.26 -2.51 -1.92
C PRO A 55 -13.15 -2.41 -0.40
N VAL A 56 -12.25 -1.56 0.09
CA VAL A 56 -12.12 -1.22 1.52
C VAL A 56 -12.80 0.13 1.76
N PRO A 57 -13.86 0.20 2.57
CA PRO A 57 -14.54 1.47 2.86
C PRO A 57 -13.60 2.51 3.45
N GLY A 58 -13.72 3.76 2.99
CA GLY A 58 -12.93 4.88 3.50
C GLY A 58 -11.48 4.92 2.99
N ALA A 59 -11.09 4.04 2.07
CA ALA A 59 -9.80 4.10 1.41
C ALA A 59 -9.91 3.87 -0.10
N ARG A 60 -9.07 4.57 -0.85
CA ARG A 60 -8.82 4.26 -2.26
C ARG A 60 -8.04 2.94 -2.35
N MET A 61 -8.36 2.11 -3.33
CA MET A 61 -7.58 0.90 -3.62
C MET A 61 -6.80 1.06 -4.92
N ILE A 62 -5.56 0.57 -4.90
CA ILE A 62 -4.71 0.43 -6.08
C ILE A 62 -4.10 -0.98 -6.06
N VAL A 63 -4.36 -1.74 -7.11
CA VAL A 63 -3.86 -3.11 -7.27
C VAL A 63 -2.63 -3.12 -8.17
N ILE A 64 -1.48 -3.45 -7.61
CA ILE A 64 -0.22 -3.61 -8.34
C ILE A 64 -0.30 -4.91 -9.16
N GLY A 65 -0.09 -4.81 -10.47
CA GLY A 65 -0.29 -5.88 -11.44
C GLY A 65 -1.68 -5.86 -12.12
N GLU A 66 -2.51 -4.87 -11.82
CA GLU A 66 -3.82 -4.66 -12.47
C GLU A 66 -4.10 -3.20 -12.79
N ASP A 67 -4.17 -2.32 -11.79
CA ASP A 67 -4.39 -0.88 -12.00
C ASP A 67 -3.08 -0.16 -12.38
N VAL A 68 -1.96 -0.63 -11.82
CA VAL A 68 -0.61 -0.12 -12.11
C VAL A 68 0.41 -1.26 -12.12
N HIS A 69 1.49 -1.10 -12.86
CA HIS A 69 2.54 -2.11 -13.03
C HIS A 69 3.91 -1.58 -12.59
N ASP A 70 4.63 -2.38 -11.83
CA ASP A 70 6.01 -2.13 -11.40
C ASP A 70 7.00 -2.68 -12.42
N ASP A 71 7.08 -2.05 -13.60
CA ASP A 71 7.97 -2.49 -14.67
C ASP A 71 9.46 -2.41 -14.28
N ALA A 72 9.81 -1.52 -13.34
CA ALA A 72 11.18 -1.32 -12.88
C ALA A 72 11.58 -2.25 -11.73
N GLY A 73 10.63 -2.97 -11.11
CA GLY A 73 10.86 -3.79 -9.93
C GLY A 73 11.17 -3.00 -8.64
N LEU A 74 11.15 -1.66 -8.70
CA LEU A 74 11.55 -0.79 -7.59
C LEU A 74 10.50 -0.77 -6.49
N PHE A 75 9.21 -0.86 -6.84
CA PHE A 75 8.18 -1.00 -5.81
C PHE A 75 8.36 -2.31 -5.06
N ARG A 76 8.57 -3.42 -5.80
CA ARG A 76 8.83 -4.73 -5.21
C ARG A 76 10.03 -4.73 -4.28
N GLU A 77 11.15 -4.12 -4.68
CA GLU A 77 12.36 -4.02 -3.86
C GLU A 77 12.14 -3.16 -2.61
N ARG A 78 11.59 -1.96 -2.78
CA ARG A 78 11.44 -0.97 -1.69
C ARG A 78 10.42 -1.39 -0.64
N PHE A 79 9.35 -2.06 -1.05
CA PHE A 79 8.28 -2.52 -0.18
C PHE A 79 8.39 -3.98 0.24
N ASP A 80 9.42 -4.68 -0.25
CA ASP A 80 9.55 -6.13 -0.13
C ASP A 80 8.25 -6.84 -0.54
N ALA A 81 7.74 -6.45 -1.71
CA ALA A 81 6.39 -6.77 -2.14
C ALA A 81 6.28 -8.22 -2.63
N THR A 82 5.36 -8.96 -2.00
CA THR A 82 5.00 -10.33 -2.38
C THR A 82 3.56 -10.37 -2.88
N PRO A 83 3.18 -11.32 -3.75
CA PRO A 83 1.78 -11.48 -4.16
C PRO A 83 0.85 -11.53 -2.93
N GLY A 84 -0.18 -10.67 -2.93
CA GLY A 84 -1.17 -10.57 -1.85
C GLY A 84 -0.76 -9.61 -0.73
N ALA A 85 0.49 -9.14 -0.72
CA ALA A 85 0.93 -8.12 0.24
C ALA A 85 0.09 -6.86 0.08
N SER A 86 -0.27 -6.25 1.21
CA SER A 86 -1.15 -5.09 1.28
C SER A 86 -0.54 -4.04 2.19
N TYR A 87 -0.60 -2.79 1.78
CA TYR A 87 0.02 -1.65 2.45
C TYR A 87 -1.04 -0.55 2.64
N VAL A 88 -1.10 0.02 3.83
CA VAL A 88 -2.03 1.10 4.17
C VAL A 88 -1.26 2.39 4.29
N LEU A 89 -1.66 3.37 3.50
CA LEU A 89 -1.05 4.69 3.44
C LEU A 89 -2.06 5.72 3.92
N ARG A 90 -1.57 6.70 4.66
CA ARG A 90 -2.34 7.88 5.08
C ARG A 90 -2.44 8.92 3.96
N PRO A 91 -3.39 9.89 4.09
CA PRO A 91 -3.47 11.07 3.23
C PRO A 91 -2.17 11.87 3.08
N ASP A 92 -1.31 11.84 4.09
CA ASP A 92 -0.01 12.50 4.15
C ASP A 92 1.15 11.61 3.65
N GLN A 93 0.84 10.55 2.91
CA GLN A 93 1.82 9.65 2.30
C GLN A 93 2.70 8.92 3.34
N HIS A 94 2.19 8.64 4.52
CA HIS A 94 2.89 7.78 5.49
C HIS A 94 2.37 6.35 5.46
N LEU A 95 3.29 5.39 5.51
CA LEU A 95 2.95 3.97 5.62
C LEU A 95 2.52 3.65 7.06
N THR A 96 1.28 3.25 7.28
CA THR A 96 0.75 3.00 8.63
C THR A 96 0.54 1.54 8.96
N ALA A 97 0.38 0.68 7.96
CA ALA A 97 0.33 -0.75 8.14
C ALA A 97 0.80 -1.47 6.88
N ARG A 98 1.29 -2.69 7.06
CA ARG A 98 1.65 -3.60 5.98
C ARG A 98 1.37 -5.03 6.39
N PHE A 99 0.86 -5.82 5.46
CA PHE A 99 0.44 -7.19 5.67
C PHE A 99 0.93 -8.06 4.52
N ARG A 100 1.28 -9.31 4.80
CA ARG A 100 1.68 -10.28 3.75
C ARG A 100 0.50 -10.83 2.96
N SER A 101 -0.72 -10.62 3.45
CA SER A 101 -1.95 -11.03 2.79
C SER A 101 -3.04 -9.99 2.97
N PHE A 102 -3.86 -9.81 1.93
CA PHE A 102 -5.02 -8.93 1.97
C PHE A 102 -6.05 -9.43 2.99
N SER A 103 -6.53 -8.54 3.85
CA SER A 103 -7.58 -8.81 4.84
C SER A 103 -8.37 -7.52 5.08
N PRO A 104 -9.63 -7.42 4.60
CA PRO A 104 -10.45 -6.23 4.79
C PRO A 104 -10.58 -5.81 6.25
N ALA A 105 -10.72 -6.79 7.15
CA ALA A 105 -10.86 -6.54 8.57
C ALA A 105 -9.60 -5.92 9.19
N ARG A 106 -8.42 -6.49 8.92
CA ARG A 106 -7.13 -5.96 9.43
C ARG A 106 -6.80 -4.60 8.83
N ILE A 107 -7.05 -4.43 7.54
CA ILE A 107 -6.85 -3.15 6.85
C ILE A 107 -7.79 -2.07 7.41
N GLY A 108 -9.08 -2.39 7.60
CA GLY A 108 -10.03 -1.46 8.20
C GLY A 108 -9.66 -1.06 9.64
N ALA A 109 -9.17 -2.00 10.45
CA ALA A 109 -8.66 -1.72 11.78
C ALA A 109 -7.41 -0.81 11.75
N ALA A 110 -6.49 -1.05 10.81
CA ALA A 110 -5.33 -0.19 10.60
C ALA A 110 -5.69 1.23 10.17
N ILE A 111 -6.69 1.39 9.31
CA ILE A 111 -7.20 2.71 8.90
C ILE A 111 -7.77 3.47 10.11
N ARG A 112 -8.62 2.84 10.93
CA ARG A 112 -9.18 3.47 12.14
C ARG A 112 -8.09 3.93 13.10
N ARG A 113 -7.13 3.03 13.39
CA ARG A 113 -5.96 3.35 14.22
C ARG A 113 -5.17 4.53 13.66
N ALA A 114 -4.92 4.55 12.36
CA ALA A 114 -4.17 5.61 11.69
C ALA A 114 -4.92 6.95 11.65
N ALA A 115 -6.26 6.92 11.64
CA ALA A 115 -7.13 8.08 11.76
C ALA A 115 -7.26 8.59 13.22
N GLY A 116 -6.76 7.83 14.21
CA GLY A 116 -6.87 8.18 15.63
C GLY A 116 -8.21 7.83 16.26
N CYS A 117 -8.97 6.91 15.64
CA CYS A 117 -10.26 6.43 16.12
C CYS A 117 -10.20 4.99 16.66
#